data_AF-A0A845RC53-F1
#
_entry.id   AF-A0A845RC53-F1
#
_cell.length_a   1.000
_cell.length_b   1.000
_cell.length_c   1.000
_cell.angle_alpha   90.00
_cell.angle_beta   90.00
_cell.angle_gamma   90.00
#
_symmetry.space_group_name_H-M   'P 1'
#
loop_
_entity.id
_entity.type
_entity.pdbx_description
1 polymer ?
#
loop_
_entity_poly.entity_id
_entity_poly.type
_entity_poly.pdbx_seq_one_letter_code
_entity_poly.pdbx_strand_id
1 'polypeptide(L)'
;YAGQLPPLDPHQLTLEQAAERVEAAGVVGMGGGAFPTQAKLLRSAGRIDTLIVNAAECEPYVTADYRLLLERSEHILRGAQALARCLSCERVVVVTEGDKLNAVEAVERRLRRRGGGRVQILTVRTRYPLGAEKQIIQTVTGREVPPGGTPLDVRCAVFNVATVYAIHDALFQGRPLTYRAVTVTGGAVTRPRNMWVPIGTPLRHLLESCGGLREETDRMLIGGPMMGIHLTSLDAPVTKDTNSLVCLASWEHKPNTPAGVCIRCGKCVASCPMHLAPTLIRRALEDLDVDKLSRYHLEDCNACGCCSFICPAQIPLVETVAQASALVKRGVSIL
;
A
#
# COMPACT_ATOMS: atom_id res chain seq x y z
N TYR A 1 3.86 -3.21 -30.09
CA TYR A 1 4.15 -4.12 -28.97
C TYR A 1 4.05 -5.55 -29.51
N ALA A 2 5.14 -6.34 -29.48
CA ALA A 2 5.19 -7.66 -30.13
C ALA A 2 4.45 -8.78 -29.37
N GLY A 3 3.75 -8.44 -28.27
CA GLY A 3 3.07 -9.42 -27.42
C GLY A 3 3.98 -9.90 -26.28
N GLN A 4 3.89 -11.20 -25.97
CA GLN A 4 4.59 -11.84 -24.86
C GLN A 4 6.10 -11.92 -25.16
N LEU A 5 6.93 -11.35 -24.28
CA LEU A 5 8.39 -11.39 -24.42
C LEU A 5 8.92 -12.80 -24.07
N PRO A 6 10.08 -13.22 -24.58
CA PRO A 6 10.66 -14.50 -24.17
C PRO A 6 10.98 -14.50 -22.66
N PRO A 7 10.71 -15.60 -21.94
CA PRO A 7 11.15 -15.76 -20.55
C PRO A 7 12.66 -15.52 -20.39
N LEU A 8 13.05 -14.83 -19.32
CA LEU A 8 14.45 -14.67 -18.95
C LEU A 8 14.91 -15.87 -18.11
N ASP A 9 16.17 -16.27 -18.28
CA ASP A 9 16.79 -17.28 -17.43
C ASP A 9 17.04 -16.70 -16.02
N PRO A 10 16.47 -17.30 -14.95
CA PRO A 10 16.71 -16.87 -13.58
C PRO A 10 18.18 -16.85 -13.16
N HIS A 11 19.05 -17.66 -13.77
CA HIS A 11 20.46 -17.81 -13.42
C HIS A 11 21.38 -16.80 -14.10
N GLN A 12 20.95 -16.21 -15.22
CA GLN A 12 21.71 -15.24 -16.01
C GLN A 12 21.12 -13.82 -15.93
N LEU A 13 20.08 -13.63 -15.13
CA LEU A 13 19.37 -12.36 -15.02
C LEU A 13 20.25 -11.25 -14.45
N THR A 14 20.50 -10.21 -15.24
CA THR A 14 21.13 -8.96 -14.76
C THR A 14 20.09 -7.96 -14.25
N LEU A 15 20.55 -6.95 -13.50
CA LEU A 15 19.69 -5.87 -13.02
C LEU A 15 19.11 -5.06 -14.18
N GLU A 16 19.92 -4.78 -15.20
CA GLU A 16 19.54 -3.99 -16.37
C GLU A 16 18.45 -4.71 -17.16
N GLN A 17 18.63 -6.00 -17.44
CA GLN A 17 17.61 -6.82 -18.09
C GLN A 17 16.32 -6.88 -17.29
N ALA A 18 16.42 -6.98 -15.95
CA ALA A 18 15.25 -6.98 -15.09
C ALA A 18 14.52 -5.63 -15.12
N ALA A 19 15.26 -4.52 -15.05
CA ALA A 19 14.75 -3.15 -15.11
C ALA A 19 14.05 -2.88 -16.45
N GLU A 20 14.70 -3.17 -17.57
CA GLU A 20 14.14 -3.03 -18.91
C GLU A 20 12.88 -3.88 -19.08
N ARG A 21 12.88 -5.13 -18.58
CA ARG A 21 11.71 -6.00 -18.68
C ARG A 21 10.54 -5.49 -17.86
N VAL A 22 10.78 -5.02 -16.65
CA VAL A 22 9.78 -4.45 -15.74
C VAL A 22 9.18 -3.17 -16.33
N GLU A 23 10.01 -2.33 -16.94
CA GLU A 23 9.57 -1.12 -17.64
C GLU A 23 8.74 -1.44 -18.87
N ALA A 24 9.22 -2.34 -19.75
CA ALA A 24 8.50 -2.75 -20.96
C ALA A 24 7.15 -3.44 -20.65
N ALA A 25 7.07 -4.17 -19.54
CA ALA A 25 5.82 -4.76 -19.05
C ALA A 25 4.89 -3.73 -18.39
N GLY A 26 5.34 -2.49 -18.17
CA GLY A 26 4.57 -1.41 -17.57
C GLY A 26 4.27 -1.63 -16.09
N VAL A 27 5.15 -2.33 -15.36
CA VAL A 27 4.94 -2.62 -13.93
C VAL A 27 5.23 -1.36 -13.09
N VAL A 28 4.31 -1.05 -12.18
CA VAL A 28 4.40 0.06 -11.22
C VAL A 28 4.17 -0.45 -9.80
N GLY A 29 4.44 0.37 -8.79
CA GLY A 29 4.14 0.07 -7.40
C GLY A 29 2.64 -0.07 -7.17
N MET A 30 2.16 -1.30 -7.02
CA MET A 30 0.73 -1.64 -6.96
C MET A 30 0.09 -1.47 -5.58
N GLY A 31 0.85 -1.00 -4.58
CA GLY A 31 0.38 -0.73 -3.21
C GLY A 31 -0.22 0.67 -3.01
N GLY A 32 -0.70 1.32 -4.08
CA GLY A 32 -1.42 2.61 -4.02
C GLY A 32 -0.67 3.83 -4.56
N GLY A 33 0.66 3.79 -4.67
CA GLY A 33 1.45 4.95 -5.12
C GLY A 33 1.81 5.00 -6.61
N ALA A 34 1.58 3.90 -7.36
CA ALA A 34 1.91 3.75 -8.78
C ALA A 34 3.34 4.19 -9.19
N PHE A 35 4.30 4.19 -8.25
CA PHE A 35 5.68 4.60 -8.52
C PHE A 35 6.33 3.67 -9.56
N PRO A 36 7.11 4.19 -10.53
CA PRO A 36 7.77 3.34 -11.53
C PRO A 36 8.66 2.28 -10.86
N THR A 37 8.30 1.00 -11.02
CA THR A 37 8.99 -0.10 -10.34
C THR A 37 10.43 -0.22 -10.81
N GLN A 38 10.69 -0.01 -12.10
CA GLN A 38 12.03 0.05 -12.68
C GLN A 38 12.93 1.05 -11.93
N ALA A 39 12.42 2.26 -11.68
CA ALA A 39 13.19 3.29 -11.00
C ALA A 39 13.47 2.88 -9.55
N LYS A 40 12.53 2.19 -8.89
CA LYS A 40 12.73 1.67 -7.52
C LYS A 40 13.79 0.58 -7.50
N LEU A 41 13.85 -0.29 -8.52
CA LEU A 41 14.88 -1.32 -8.65
C LEU A 41 16.27 -0.70 -8.79
N LEU A 42 16.45 0.18 -9.77
CA LEU A 42 17.73 0.84 -10.03
C LEU A 42 18.23 1.63 -8.82
N ARG A 43 17.33 2.37 -8.15
CA ARG A 43 17.70 3.13 -6.93
C ARG A 43 18.06 2.24 -5.74
N SER A 44 17.58 1.00 -5.69
CA SER A 44 17.81 0.10 -4.55
C SER A 44 19.04 -0.78 -4.71
N ALA A 45 19.50 -1.01 -5.95
CA ALA A 45 20.61 -1.90 -6.24
C ALA A 45 21.90 -1.51 -5.53
N GLY A 46 22.53 -2.47 -4.84
CA GLY A 46 23.77 -2.25 -4.08
C GLY A 46 23.64 -1.36 -2.84
N ARG A 47 22.44 -0.86 -2.53
CA ARG A 47 22.18 0.08 -1.42
C ARG A 47 21.39 -0.53 -0.27
N ILE A 48 20.84 -1.72 -0.45
CA ILE A 48 19.99 -2.39 0.53
C ILE A 48 20.61 -3.71 1.01
N ASP A 49 20.39 -4.04 2.27
CA ASP A 49 20.68 -5.37 2.82
C ASP A 49 19.40 -6.23 2.96
N THR A 50 18.25 -5.56 3.10
CA THR A 50 16.96 -6.20 3.39
C THR A 50 15.90 -5.78 2.36
N LEU A 51 15.35 -6.78 1.68
CA LEU A 51 14.17 -6.66 0.83
C LEU A 51 12.93 -7.11 1.61
N ILE A 52 11.94 -6.23 1.74
CA ILE A 52 10.64 -6.53 2.37
C ILE A 52 9.59 -6.67 1.27
N VAL A 53 8.96 -7.84 1.19
CA VAL A 53 7.78 -8.07 0.35
C VAL A 53 6.54 -7.89 1.24
N ASN A 54 5.90 -6.74 1.09
CA ASN A 54 4.77 -6.34 1.91
C ASN A 54 3.46 -6.94 1.37
N ALA A 55 2.92 -7.92 2.11
CA ALA A 55 1.57 -8.45 1.95
C ALA A 55 0.71 -8.18 3.21
N ALA A 56 1.08 -7.19 4.02
CA ALA A 56 0.31 -6.73 5.17
C ALA A 56 -0.70 -5.67 4.72
N GLU A 57 -1.81 -6.14 4.14
CA GLU A 57 -2.91 -5.30 3.66
C GLU A 57 -3.83 -4.89 4.81
N CYS A 58 -3.41 -3.85 5.54
CA CYS A 58 -4.10 -3.46 6.79
C CYS A 58 -5.33 -2.56 6.60
N GLU A 59 -5.65 -2.15 5.36
CA GLU A 59 -6.88 -1.41 5.08
C GLU A 59 -8.11 -2.27 5.39
N PRO A 60 -9.08 -1.78 6.19
CA PRO A 60 -10.27 -2.55 6.51
C PRO A 60 -10.99 -3.04 5.24
N TYR A 61 -11.57 -4.25 5.31
CA TYR A 61 -12.24 -4.98 4.22
C TYR A 61 -11.36 -5.51 3.07
N VAL A 62 -10.19 -4.93 2.83
CA VAL A 62 -9.39 -5.27 1.65
C VAL A 62 -8.62 -6.57 1.87
N THR A 63 -8.65 -7.47 0.87
CA THR A 63 -8.03 -8.80 0.98
C THR A 63 -7.38 -9.30 -0.33
N ALA A 64 -7.22 -8.42 -1.32
CA ALA A 64 -6.69 -8.76 -2.64
C ALA A 64 -5.25 -9.28 -2.54
N ASP A 65 -4.41 -8.61 -1.76
CA ASP A 65 -3.00 -8.98 -1.56
C ASP A 65 -2.88 -10.27 -0.74
N TYR A 66 -3.75 -10.44 0.27
CA TYR A 66 -3.84 -11.69 1.02
C TYR A 66 -4.17 -12.88 0.12
N ARG A 67 -5.20 -12.76 -0.74
CA ARG A 67 -5.56 -13.83 -1.69
C ARG A 67 -4.44 -14.10 -2.68
N LEU A 68 -3.78 -13.06 -3.17
CA LEU A 68 -2.65 -13.20 -4.08
C LEU A 68 -1.50 -13.97 -3.42
N LEU A 69 -1.15 -13.66 -2.17
CA LEU A 69 -0.13 -14.39 -1.42
C LEU A 69 -0.52 -15.87 -1.24
N LEU A 70 -1.76 -16.14 -0.84
CA LEU A 70 -2.24 -17.51 -0.61
C LEU A 70 -2.18 -18.37 -1.88
N GLU A 71 -2.69 -17.84 -2.99
CA GLU A 71 -2.91 -18.59 -4.24
C GLU A 71 -1.68 -18.57 -5.17
N ARG A 72 -0.90 -17.49 -5.17
CA ARG A 72 0.24 -17.27 -6.08
C ARG A 72 1.59 -17.15 -5.36
N SER A 73 1.67 -17.60 -4.10
CA SER A 73 2.92 -17.59 -3.31
C SER A 73 4.13 -18.16 -4.05
N GLU A 74 3.98 -19.19 -4.88
CA GLU A 74 5.12 -19.70 -5.63
C GLU A 74 5.76 -18.67 -6.57
N HIS A 75 4.92 -17.90 -7.27
CA HIS A 75 5.34 -16.87 -8.21
C HIS A 75 5.97 -15.71 -7.45
N ILE A 76 5.33 -15.29 -6.36
CA ILE A 76 5.83 -14.24 -5.45
C ILE A 76 7.21 -14.63 -4.89
N LEU A 77 7.38 -15.85 -4.40
CA LEU A 77 8.66 -16.31 -3.86
C LEU A 77 9.76 -16.36 -4.92
N ARG A 78 9.45 -16.78 -6.16
CA ARG A 78 10.42 -16.73 -7.28
C ARG A 78 10.78 -15.29 -7.66
N GLY A 79 9.79 -14.40 -7.72
CA GLY A 79 10.00 -12.97 -7.97
C GLY A 79 10.87 -12.33 -6.89
N ALA A 80 10.57 -12.60 -5.62
CA ALA A 80 11.35 -12.11 -4.49
C ALA A 80 12.80 -12.60 -4.52
N GLN A 81 13.04 -13.85 -4.89
CA GLN A 81 14.39 -14.40 -5.06
C GLN A 81 15.15 -13.75 -6.23
N ALA A 82 14.48 -13.49 -7.36
CA ALA A 82 15.07 -12.80 -8.48
C ALA A 82 15.48 -11.37 -8.10
N LEU A 83 14.57 -10.64 -7.45
CA LEU A 83 14.84 -9.30 -6.92
C LEU A 83 16.01 -9.29 -5.95
N ALA A 84 16.09 -10.26 -5.06
CA ALA A 84 17.20 -10.35 -4.11
C ALA A 84 18.56 -10.49 -4.80
N ARG A 85 18.62 -11.25 -5.90
CA ARG A 85 19.84 -11.36 -6.71
C ARG A 85 20.15 -10.05 -7.44
N CYS A 86 19.18 -9.48 -8.15
CA CYS A 86 19.36 -8.23 -8.90
C CYS A 86 19.77 -7.05 -7.99
N LEU A 87 19.23 -7.00 -6.78
CA LEU A 87 19.50 -5.92 -5.82
C LEU A 87 20.74 -6.21 -4.94
N SER A 88 21.33 -7.40 -5.05
CA SER A 88 22.42 -7.89 -4.19
C SER A 88 22.07 -7.83 -2.70
N CYS A 89 20.83 -8.16 -2.33
CA CYS A 89 20.40 -8.16 -0.93
C CYS A 89 20.57 -9.55 -0.28
N GLU A 90 20.91 -9.54 1.01
CA GLU A 90 21.21 -10.74 1.77
C GLU A 90 19.95 -11.35 2.39
N ARG A 91 19.03 -10.49 2.83
CA ARG A 91 17.82 -10.87 3.57
C ARG A 91 16.56 -10.50 2.79
N VAL A 92 15.66 -11.47 2.63
CA VAL A 92 14.34 -11.23 2.04
C VAL A 92 13.25 -11.63 3.04
N VAL A 93 12.35 -10.72 3.34
CA VAL A 93 11.27 -10.95 4.31
C VAL A 93 9.92 -10.72 3.63
N VAL A 94 9.15 -11.77 3.47
CA VAL A 94 7.72 -11.68 3.12
C VAL A 94 6.95 -11.41 4.39
N VAL A 95 6.15 -10.34 4.42
CA VAL A 95 5.41 -9.94 5.62
C VAL A 95 3.92 -10.07 5.36
N THR A 96 3.19 -10.69 6.28
CA THR A 96 1.73 -10.80 6.25
C THR A 96 1.14 -10.61 7.65
N GLU A 97 -0.17 -10.41 7.74
CA GLU A 97 -0.85 -10.21 9.02
C GLU A 97 -1.03 -11.53 9.79
N GLY A 98 -1.00 -11.47 11.12
CA GLY A 98 -0.99 -12.63 12.00
C GLY A 98 -2.28 -13.45 12.00
N ASP A 99 -3.40 -12.86 11.59
CA ASP A 99 -4.69 -13.54 11.41
C ASP A 99 -4.77 -14.33 10.08
N LYS A 100 -3.75 -14.25 9.22
CA LYS A 100 -3.70 -14.91 7.90
C LYS A 100 -2.91 -16.23 7.89
N LEU A 101 -3.09 -17.06 8.92
CA LEU A 101 -2.30 -18.28 9.13
C LEU A 101 -2.28 -19.24 7.93
N ASN A 102 -3.39 -19.35 7.20
CA ASN A 102 -3.47 -20.17 5.98
C ASN A 102 -2.43 -19.75 4.92
N ALA A 103 -2.19 -18.45 4.74
CA ALA A 103 -1.18 -17.95 3.81
C ALA A 103 0.24 -18.24 4.34
N VAL A 104 0.44 -18.11 5.65
CA VAL A 104 1.71 -18.43 6.31
C VAL A 104 2.07 -19.89 6.09
N GLU A 105 1.19 -20.83 6.43
CA GLU A 105 1.40 -22.26 6.23
C GLU A 105 1.64 -22.61 4.76
N ALA A 106 0.92 -21.96 3.85
CA ALA A 106 1.07 -22.17 2.41
C ALA A 106 2.45 -21.70 1.91
N VAL A 107 2.96 -20.58 2.41
CA VAL A 107 4.29 -20.04 2.08
C VAL A 107 5.38 -20.88 2.73
N GLU A 108 5.27 -21.20 4.02
CA GLU A 108 6.25 -22.02 4.74
C GLU A 108 6.44 -23.39 4.11
N ARG A 109 5.34 -24.09 3.75
CA ARG A 109 5.43 -25.36 3.04
C ARG A 109 6.23 -25.26 1.74
N ARG A 110 6.08 -24.15 1.00
CA ARG A 110 6.84 -23.90 -0.25
C ARG A 110 8.30 -23.56 0.02
N LEU A 111 8.59 -22.80 1.07
CA LEU A 111 9.96 -22.48 1.49
C LEU A 111 10.72 -23.74 1.92
N ARG A 112 10.10 -24.62 2.72
CA ARG A 112 10.72 -25.89 3.17
C ARG A 112 11.11 -26.80 2.01
N ARG A 113 10.25 -26.91 0.99
CA ARG A 113 10.52 -27.72 -0.22
C ARG A 113 11.72 -27.22 -1.04
N ARG A 114 12.06 -25.93 -0.93
CA ARG A 114 13.17 -25.31 -1.67
C ARG A 114 14.50 -25.30 -0.91
N GLY A 115 14.58 -25.94 0.25
CA GLY A 115 15.85 -26.17 0.95
C GLY A 115 16.45 -24.95 1.65
N GLY A 116 15.63 -24.07 2.24
CA GLY A 116 16.13 -22.97 3.08
C GLY A 116 16.84 -21.87 2.30
N GLY A 117 16.08 -21.13 1.48
CA GLY A 117 16.60 -19.94 0.78
C GLY A 117 16.66 -18.70 1.68
N ARG A 118 17.25 -17.62 1.17
CA ARG A 118 17.32 -16.26 1.78
C ARG A 118 15.96 -15.60 2.10
N VAL A 119 14.86 -16.28 1.80
CA VAL A 119 13.49 -15.78 1.92
C VAL A 119 12.83 -16.40 3.15
N GLN A 120 12.39 -15.54 4.06
CA GLN A 120 11.61 -15.90 5.24
C GLN A 120 10.23 -15.25 5.16
N ILE A 121 9.27 -15.84 5.87
CA ILE A 121 7.98 -15.20 6.14
C ILE A 121 7.92 -14.74 7.59
N LEU A 122 7.39 -13.54 7.81
CA LEU A 122 7.16 -12.94 9.12
C LEU A 122 5.69 -12.55 9.24
N THR A 123 5.07 -12.88 10.36
CA THR A 123 3.75 -12.36 10.72
C THR A 123 3.87 -11.09 11.55
N VAL A 124 3.04 -10.10 11.25
CA VAL A 124 2.88 -8.88 12.05
C VAL A 124 1.51 -8.83 12.69
N ARG A 125 1.33 -8.01 13.72
CA ARG A 125 0.01 -7.83 14.35
C ARG A 125 -0.99 -7.30 13.31
N THR A 126 -2.22 -7.78 13.34
CA THR A 126 -3.32 -7.28 12.51
C THR A 126 -3.81 -5.94 13.09
N ARG A 127 -3.06 -4.87 12.82
CA ARG A 127 -3.35 -3.52 13.33
C ARG A 127 -3.04 -2.48 12.27
N TYR A 128 -4.02 -1.66 11.93
CA TYR A 128 -3.81 -0.50 11.09
C TYR A 128 -2.99 0.59 11.83
N PRO A 129 -2.00 1.26 11.18
CA PRO A 129 -1.53 1.12 9.80
C PRO A 129 -0.15 0.42 9.70
N LEU A 130 0.01 -0.79 10.27
CA LEU A 130 1.31 -1.49 10.24
C LEU A 130 1.81 -1.86 8.83
N GLY A 131 0.92 -1.86 7.82
CA GLY A 131 1.29 -2.03 6.42
C GLY A 131 2.01 -0.81 5.81
N ALA A 132 2.07 0.34 6.50
CA ALA A 132 2.79 1.52 6.00
C ALA A 132 4.30 1.29 5.93
N GLU A 133 4.97 1.87 4.91
CA GLU A 133 6.36 1.57 4.56
C GLU A 133 7.34 1.77 5.73
N LYS A 134 7.27 2.90 6.45
CA LYS A 134 8.13 3.16 7.61
C LYS A 134 7.83 2.20 8.79
N GLN A 135 6.56 1.86 9.01
CA GLN A 135 6.11 1.00 10.10
C GLN A 135 6.54 -0.46 9.91
N ILE A 136 6.43 -0.97 8.68
CA ILE A 136 6.84 -2.33 8.37
C ILE A 136 8.36 -2.49 8.44
N ILE A 137 9.12 -1.46 8.05
CA ILE A 137 10.58 -1.45 8.21
C ILE A 137 10.97 -1.55 9.68
N GLN A 138 10.38 -0.72 10.53
CA GLN A 138 10.64 -0.75 11.97
C GLN A 138 10.25 -2.10 12.58
N THR A 139 9.10 -2.65 12.19
CA THR A 139 8.63 -3.95 12.70
C THR A 139 9.53 -5.11 12.28
N VAL A 140 10.02 -5.11 11.04
CA VAL A 140 10.83 -6.22 10.48
C VAL A 140 12.30 -6.13 10.89
N THR A 141 12.83 -4.91 11.00
CA THR A 141 14.29 -4.68 11.12
C THR A 141 14.69 -3.98 12.41
N GLY A 142 13.76 -3.39 13.15
CA GLY A 142 14.04 -2.51 14.29
C GLY A 142 14.60 -1.14 13.89
N ARG A 143 14.80 -0.87 12.60
CA ARG A 143 15.35 0.40 12.10
C ARG A 143 14.24 1.42 11.89
N GLU A 144 14.49 2.65 12.31
CA GLU A 144 13.58 3.78 12.09
C GLU A 144 14.08 4.64 10.93
N VAL A 145 13.21 4.87 9.95
CA VAL A 145 13.50 5.79 8.85
C VAL A 145 13.48 7.21 9.42
N PRO A 146 14.57 8.00 9.28
CA PRO A 146 14.62 9.34 9.83
C PRO A 146 13.54 10.26 9.23
N PRO A 147 13.17 11.36 9.93
CA PRO A 147 12.28 12.38 9.38
C PRO A 147 12.73 12.86 8.00
N GLY A 148 11.81 12.92 7.03
CA GLY A 148 12.11 13.26 5.64
C GLY A 148 12.97 12.24 4.87
N GLY A 149 13.45 11.18 5.53
CA GLY A 149 14.23 10.11 4.95
C GLY A 149 13.40 9.06 4.21
N THR A 150 14.12 8.17 3.56
CA THR A 150 13.61 7.07 2.72
C THR A 150 14.04 5.71 3.26
N PRO A 151 13.39 4.61 2.83
CA PRO A 151 13.85 3.26 3.18
C PRO A 151 15.32 2.97 2.87
N LEU A 152 15.88 3.62 1.85
CA LEU A 152 17.27 3.44 1.45
C LEU A 152 18.25 3.95 2.51
N ASP A 153 17.87 4.97 3.29
CA ASP A 153 18.71 5.55 4.34
C ASP A 153 18.90 4.57 5.51
N VAL A 154 18.02 3.58 5.62
CA VAL A 154 18.11 2.45 6.55
C VAL A 154 18.37 1.13 5.83
N ARG A 155 18.89 1.17 4.59
CA ARG A 155 19.28 -0.01 3.79
C ARG A 155 18.15 -1.03 3.56
N CYS A 156 16.92 -0.54 3.45
CA CYS A 156 15.72 -1.34 3.16
C CYS A 156 15.12 -0.98 1.80
N ALA A 157 14.48 -1.94 1.15
CA ALA A 157 13.49 -1.67 0.12
C ALA A 157 12.20 -2.45 0.39
N VAL A 158 11.05 -1.79 0.23
CA VAL A 158 9.74 -2.41 0.42
C VAL A 158 9.02 -2.49 -0.92
N PHE A 159 8.61 -3.69 -1.31
CA PHE A 159 7.78 -3.90 -2.50
C PHE A 159 6.46 -4.53 -2.09
N ASN A 160 5.36 -3.99 -2.59
CA ASN A 160 4.05 -4.60 -2.41
C ASN A 160 4.00 -5.99 -3.09
N VAL A 161 3.28 -6.93 -2.50
CA VAL A 161 3.22 -8.32 -2.98
C VAL A 161 2.68 -8.45 -4.41
N ALA A 162 1.68 -7.65 -4.80
CA ALA A 162 1.17 -7.62 -6.17
C ALA A 162 2.22 -7.09 -7.16
N THR A 163 3.06 -6.16 -6.72
CA THR A 163 4.18 -5.67 -7.53
C THR A 163 5.21 -6.77 -7.76
N VAL A 164 5.57 -7.54 -6.73
CA VAL A 164 6.52 -8.66 -6.84
C VAL A 164 5.96 -9.77 -7.73
N TYR A 165 4.66 -10.06 -7.62
CA TYR A 165 3.98 -10.98 -8.54
C TYR A 165 4.04 -10.49 -9.99
N ALA A 166 3.77 -9.21 -10.25
CA ALA A 166 3.84 -8.64 -11.60
C ALA A 166 5.27 -8.67 -12.17
N ILE A 167 6.28 -8.40 -11.34
CA ILE A 167 7.70 -8.54 -11.72
C ILE A 167 8.00 -9.99 -12.12
N HIS A 168 7.55 -10.97 -11.33
CA HIS A 168 7.72 -12.38 -11.69
C HIS A 168 7.15 -12.70 -13.08
N ASP A 169 5.92 -12.29 -13.35
CA ASP A 169 5.26 -12.57 -14.63
C ASP A 169 5.95 -11.83 -15.79
N ALA A 170 6.43 -10.61 -15.58
CA ALA A 170 7.22 -9.89 -16.57
C ALA A 170 8.55 -10.61 -16.89
N LEU A 171 9.27 -11.06 -15.87
CA LEU A 171 10.58 -11.71 -16.04
C LEU A 171 10.47 -13.10 -16.65
N PHE A 172 9.62 -13.95 -16.07
CA PHE A 172 9.64 -15.40 -16.33
C PHE A 172 8.49 -15.88 -17.20
N GLN A 173 7.45 -15.07 -17.38
CA GLN A 173 6.37 -15.35 -18.32
C GLN A 173 6.37 -14.37 -19.50
N GLY A 174 7.14 -13.28 -19.45
CA GLY A 174 7.15 -12.24 -20.47
C GLY A 174 5.81 -11.51 -20.62
N ARG A 175 4.97 -11.56 -19.59
CA ARG A 175 3.62 -10.99 -19.64
C ARG A 175 3.64 -9.52 -19.21
N PRO A 176 2.96 -8.62 -19.95
CA PRO A 176 2.74 -7.26 -19.47
C PRO A 176 1.78 -7.22 -18.29
N LEU A 177 1.84 -6.15 -17.49
CA LEU A 177 0.85 -5.89 -16.44
C LEU A 177 -0.48 -5.45 -17.06
N THR A 178 -1.34 -6.43 -17.32
CA THR A 178 -2.68 -6.24 -17.90
C THR A 178 -3.81 -6.63 -16.96
N TYR A 179 -3.51 -7.33 -15.87
CA TYR A 179 -4.49 -7.77 -14.88
C TYR A 179 -4.00 -7.50 -13.46
N ARG A 180 -4.93 -7.39 -12.53
CA ARG A 180 -4.63 -7.36 -11.10
C ARG A 180 -5.71 -8.00 -10.26
N ALA A 181 -5.37 -8.34 -9.02
CA ALA A 181 -6.34 -8.67 -8.00
C ALA A 181 -7.05 -7.39 -7.52
N VAL A 182 -8.37 -7.46 -7.37
CA VAL A 182 -9.22 -6.39 -6.83
C VAL A 182 -10.21 -6.99 -5.83
N THR A 183 -10.33 -6.39 -4.64
CA THR A 183 -11.39 -6.72 -3.68
C THR A 183 -12.64 -5.89 -3.96
N VAL A 184 -13.79 -6.52 -4.14
CA VAL A 184 -15.10 -5.84 -4.19
C VAL A 184 -15.87 -6.21 -2.94
N THR A 185 -16.20 -5.23 -2.11
CA THR A 185 -16.68 -5.47 -0.73
C THR A 185 -17.42 -4.27 -0.14
N GLY A 186 -17.84 -4.39 1.12
CA GLY A 186 -18.66 -3.42 1.86
C GLY A 186 -20.08 -3.93 2.07
N GLY A 187 -20.76 -3.39 3.07
CA GLY A 187 -22.08 -3.81 3.51
C GLY A 187 -23.14 -3.64 2.43
N ALA A 188 -22.97 -2.72 1.49
CA ALA A 188 -23.95 -2.51 0.42
C ALA A 188 -23.81 -3.50 -0.76
N VAL A 189 -22.72 -4.27 -0.83
CA VAL A 189 -22.47 -5.22 -1.94
C VAL A 189 -23.19 -6.55 -1.71
N THR A 190 -23.90 -7.05 -2.73
CA THR A 190 -24.67 -8.30 -2.61
C THR A 190 -23.80 -9.55 -2.36
N ARG A 191 -22.71 -9.74 -3.11
CA ARG A 191 -21.79 -10.88 -2.96
C ARG A 191 -20.32 -10.46 -3.03
N PRO A 192 -19.75 -9.95 -1.92
CA PRO A 192 -18.35 -9.56 -1.84
C PRO A 192 -17.41 -10.68 -2.28
N ARG A 193 -16.34 -10.32 -3.01
CA ARG A 193 -15.34 -11.27 -3.50
C ARG A 193 -14.06 -10.57 -3.96
N ASN A 194 -13.00 -11.36 -4.08
CA ASN A 194 -11.80 -10.96 -4.79
C ASN A 194 -11.88 -11.43 -6.25
N MET A 195 -11.42 -10.60 -7.18
CA MET A 195 -11.49 -10.85 -8.61
C MET A 195 -10.13 -10.62 -9.26
N TRP A 196 -9.82 -11.38 -10.31
CA TRP A 196 -8.70 -11.13 -11.20
C TRP A 196 -9.19 -10.35 -12.41
N VAL A 197 -8.85 -9.07 -12.47
CA VAL A 197 -9.55 -8.10 -13.31
C VAL A 197 -8.59 -7.48 -14.34
N PRO A 198 -9.00 -7.36 -15.63
CA PRO A 198 -8.27 -6.58 -16.60
C PRO A 198 -8.16 -5.11 -16.19
N ILE A 199 -6.98 -4.53 -16.37
CA ILE A 199 -6.79 -3.08 -16.23
C ILE A 199 -7.55 -2.39 -17.36
N GLY A 200 -8.31 -1.35 -17.01
CA GLY A 200 -9.22 -0.64 -17.90
C GLY A 200 -10.68 -1.04 -17.72
N THR A 201 -10.99 -2.14 -17.03
CA THR A 201 -12.38 -2.54 -16.78
C THR A 201 -13.11 -1.50 -15.92
N PRO A 202 -14.26 -0.96 -16.36
CA PRO A 202 -15.09 -0.08 -15.54
C PRO A 202 -15.52 -0.72 -14.22
N LEU A 203 -15.48 0.03 -13.12
CA LEU A 203 -15.83 -0.46 -11.78
C LEU A 203 -17.27 -0.97 -11.68
N ARG A 204 -18.20 -0.42 -12.47
CA ARG A 204 -19.58 -0.93 -12.57
C ARG A 204 -19.64 -2.42 -12.90
N HIS A 205 -18.76 -2.93 -13.78
CA HIS A 205 -18.77 -4.34 -14.17
C HIS A 205 -18.30 -5.26 -13.05
N LEU A 206 -17.42 -4.77 -12.17
CA LEU A 206 -17.01 -5.51 -10.97
C LEU A 206 -18.19 -5.64 -10.01
N LEU A 207 -18.95 -4.56 -9.83
CA LEU A 207 -20.13 -4.55 -8.97
C LEU A 207 -21.26 -5.42 -9.53
N GLU A 208 -21.54 -5.35 -10.82
CA GLU A 208 -22.49 -6.22 -11.53
C GLU A 208 -22.11 -7.71 -11.36
N SER A 209 -20.82 -8.03 -11.49
CA SER A 209 -20.31 -9.39 -11.27
C SER A 209 -20.54 -9.90 -9.85
N CYS A 210 -20.62 -8.98 -8.87
CA CYS A 210 -20.97 -9.26 -7.48
C CYS A 210 -22.48 -9.33 -7.24
N GLY A 211 -23.32 -9.16 -8.28
CA GLY A 211 -24.78 -9.11 -8.15
C GLY A 211 -25.32 -7.75 -7.74
N GLY A 212 -24.58 -6.67 -8.00
CA GLY A 212 -25.00 -5.31 -7.73
C GLY A 212 -24.97 -4.92 -6.25
N LEU A 213 -25.77 -3.89 -5.94
CA LEU A 213 -26.00 -3.41 -4.59
C LEU A 213 -27.28 -4.05 -4.02
N ARG A 214 -27.25 -4.40 -2.73
CA ARG A 214 -28.42 -4.90 -2.00
C ARG A 214 -29.17 -3.80 -1.24
N GLU A 215 -28.53 -2.64 -1.06
CA GLU A 215 -29.07 -1.44 -0.41
C GLU A 215 -28.37 -0.19 -0.95
N GLU A 216 -28.89 1.00 -0.64
CA GLU A 216 -28.25 2.25 -1.03
C GLU A 216 -26.88 2.41 -0.35
N THR A 217 -25.88 2.82 -1.14
CA THR A 217 -24.54 3.10 -0.65
C THR A 217 -24.48 4.48 -0.03
N ASP A 218 -23.91 4.57 1.18
CA ASP A 218 -23.54 5.86 1.76
C ASP A 218 -22.26 6.40 1.11
N ARG A 219 -21.27 5.51 0.88
CA ARG A 219 -20.00 5.86 0.24
C ARG A 219 -19.50 4.75 -0.66
N MET A 220 -18.95 5.15 -1.80
CA MET A 220 -18.19 4.27 -2.69
C MET A 220 -16.74 4.73 -2.69
N LEU A 221 -15.80 3.81 -2.48
CA LEU A 221 -14.37 4.12 -2.35
C LEU A 221 -13.53 3.23 -3.28
N ILE A 222 -12.52 3.82 -3.92
CA ILE A 222 -11.37 3.05 -4.42
C ILE A 222 -10.33 2.99 -3.31
N GLY A 223 -9.81 1.80 -3.02
CA GLY A 223 -8.97 1.57 -1.85
C GLY A 223 -9.80 1.20 -0.62
N GLY A 224 -9.23 1.34 0.56
CA GLY A 224 -9.91 1.01 1.82
C GLY A 224 -10.58 2.20 2.50
N PRO A 225 -11.35 1.98 3.58
CA PRO A 225 -12.06 3.05 4.28
C PRO A 225 -11.18 4.15 4.89
N MET A 226 -9.88 3.90 5.10
CA MET A 226 -9.01 4.86 5.79
C MET A 226 -8.33 5.82 4.81
N MET A 227 -7.68 5.29 3.75
CA MET A 227 -6.96 6.10 2.75
C MET A 227 -7.65 6.15 1.38
N GLY A 228 -8.78 5.48 1.21
CA GLY A 228 -9.47 5.37 -0.07
C GLY A 228 -10.03 6.68 -0.58
N ILE A 229 -10.19 6.75 -1.91
CA ILE A 229 -10.72 7.91 -2.61
C ILE A 229 -12.22 7.74 -2.82
N HIS A 230 -13.00 8.73 -2.39
CA HIS A 230 -14.44 8.76 -2.60
C HIS A 230 -14.79 8.88 -4.09
N LEU A 231 -15.67 8.00 -4.55
CA LEU A 231 -16.16 7.96 -5.92
C LEU A 231 -17.52 8.64 -6.06
N THR A 232 -17.65 9.40 -7.14
CA THR A 232 -18.93 9.96 -7.58
C THR A 232 -19.57 9.15 -8.70
N SER A 233 -18.78 8.33 -9.42
CA SER A 233 -19.27 7.44 -10.49
C SER A 233 -18.47 6.13 -10.51
N LEU A 234 -19.14 5.06 -10.92
CA LEU A 234 -18.58 3.73 -11.18
C LEU A 234 -18.05 3.54 -12.60
N ASP A 235 -18.06 4.60 -13.42
CA ASP A 235 -17.51 4.58 -14.77
C ASP A 235 -15.98 4.66 -14.81
N ALA A 236 -15.37 5.03 -13.68
CA ALA A 236 -13.92 5.02 -13.54
C ALA A 236 -13.37 3.60 -13.83
N PRO A 237 -12.22 3.50 -14.54
CA PRO A 237 -11.63 2.23 -14.84
C PRO A 237 -10.81 1.69 -13.66
N VAL A 238 -10.68 0.37 -13.60
CA VAL A 238 -9.65 -0.29 -12.79
C VAL A 238 -8.27 0.07 -13.36
N THR A 239 -7.43 0.68 -12.54
CA THR A 239 -6.06 1.08 -12.87
C THR A 239 -5.04 0.20 -12.14
N LYS A 240 -3.75 0.42 -12.42
CA LYS A 240 -2.63 -0.36 -11.83
C LYS A 240 -2.48 -0.20 -10.31
N ASP A 241 -3.19 0.74 -9.70
CA ASP A 241 -3.25 1.08 -8.28
C ASP A 241 -4.63 0.80 -7.62
N THR A 242 -5.68 0.46 -8.39
CA THR A 242 -6.99 0.01 -7.85
C THR A 242 -6.93 -1.37 -7.18
N ASN A 243 -6.64 -1.45 -5.89
CA ASN A 243 -6.68 -2.73 -5.14
C ASN A 243 -8.09 -3.11 -4.66
N SER A 244 -9.01 -2.16 -4.54
CA SER A 244 -10.38 -2.45 -4.11
C SER A 244 -11.41 -1.45 -4.59
N LEU A 245 -12.66 -1.92 -4.61
CA LEU A 245 -13.89 -1.16 -4.64
C LEU A 245 -14.68 -1.48 -3.36
N VAL A 246 -14.85 -0.50 -2.48
CA VAL A 246 -15.59 -0.64 -1.22
C VAL A 246 -16.87 0.19 -1.30
N CYS A 247 -18.03 -0.48 -1.20
CA CYS A 247 -19.34 0.16 -1.18
C CYS A 247 -19.94 0.01 0.22
N LEU A 248 -19.82 1.06 1.03
CA LEU A 248 -20.26 1.08 2.43
C LEU A 248 -21.75 1.37 2.53
N ALA A 249 -22.42 0.63 3.41
CA ALA A 249 -23.77 0.95 3.85
C ALA A 249 -23.75 2.06 4.92
N SER A 250 -24.88 2.74 5.12
CA SER A 250 -24.99 3.88 6.05
C SER A 250 -24.64 3.54 7.51
N TRP A 251 -24.83 2.29 7.93
CA TRP A 251 -24.50 1.83 9.28
C TRP A 251 -23.01 1.52 9.50
N GLU A 252 -22.23 1.40 8.42
CA GLU A 252 -20.77 1.16 8.48
C GLU A 252 -19.96 2.45 8.61
N HIS A 253 -20.58 3.59 8.29
CA HIS A 253 -19.96 4.89 8.29
C HIS A 253 -20.59 5.78 9.36
N LYS A 254 -19.76 6.55 10.08
CA LYS A 254 -20.27 7.50 11.08
C LYS A 254 -21.06 8.59 10.36
N PRO A 255 -22.21 9.04 10.90
CA PRO A 255 -22.96 10.13 10.28
C PRO A 255 -22.07 11.35 10.05
N ASN A 256 -22.26 12.03 8.91
CA ASN A 256 -21.58 13.29 8.60
C ASN A 256 -22.07 14.40 9.54
N THR A 257 -21.63 14.39 10.80
CA THR A 257 -21.90 15.49 11.73
C THR A 257 -20.84 16.57 11.59
N PRO A 258 -21.19 17.86 11.71
CA PRO A 258 -20.22 18.94 11.73
C PRO A 258 -19.12 18.68 12.78
N ALA A 259 -17.89 19.07 12.45
CA ALA A 259 -16.78 18.95 13.38
C ALA A 259 -17.07 19.73 14.67
N GLY A 260 -16.96 19.06 15.81
CA GLY A 260 -17.13 19.65 17.13
C GLY A 260 -15.90 20.41 17.62
N VAL A 261 -15.99 20.92 18.84
CA VAL A 261 -14.88 21.62 19.51
C VAL A 261 -13.86 20.61 20.03
N CYS A 262 -12.57 20.91 19.87
CA CYS A 262 -11.50 20.07 20.39
C CYS A 262 -11.51 20.08 21.94
N ILE A 263 -11.77 18.93 22.55
CA ILE A 263 -11.75 18.74 24.01
C ILE A 263 -10.35 18.42 24.59
N ARG A 264 -9.30 18.52 23.77
CA ARG A 264 -7.89 18.31 24.16
C ARG A 264 -7.59 16.95 24.83
N CYS A 265 -8.30 15.89 24.44
CA CYS A 265 -8.13 14.55 25.02
C CYS A 265 -6.81 13.82 24.65
N GLY A 266 -5.99 14.34 23.73
CA GLY A 266 -4.71 13.73 23.34
C GLY A 266 -4.78 12.45 22.47
N LYS A 267 -5.97 11.88 22.23
CA LYS A 267 -6.15 10.62 21.48
C LYS A 267 -5.49 10.63 20.09
N CYS A 268 -5.60 11.74 19.36
CA CYS A 268 -5.02 11.88 18.03
C CYS A 268 -3.48 11.85 18.01
N VAL A 269 -2.84 12.31 19.09
CA VAL A 269 -1.38 12.26 19.25
C VAL A 269 -0.97 10.84 19.59
N ALA A 270 -1.65 10.21 20.56
CA ALA A 270 -1.38 8.84 20.97
C ALA A 270 -1.62 7.81 19.85
N SER A 271 -2.54 8.08 18.93
CA SER A 271 -2.85 7.21 17.79
C SER A 271 -1.97 7.47 16.55
N CYS A 272 -1.16 8.52 16.53
CA CYS A 272 -0.38 8.86 15.35
C CYS A 272 0.82 7.90 15.21
N PRO A 273 0.90 7.09 14.14
CA PRO A 273 2.01 6.15 13.95
C PRO A 273 3.34 6.86 13.67
N MET A 274 3.28 8.12 13.24
CA MET A 274 4.44 8.96 12.93
C MET A 274 4.79 9.91 14.08
N HIS A 275 4.15 9.76 15.24
CA HIS A 275 4.36 10.59 16.42
C HIS A 275 4.19 12.10 16.20
N LEU A 276 3.41 12.48 15.18
CA LEU A 276 3.04 13.88 14.95
C LEU A 276 2.05 14.35 16.03
N ALA A 277 1.93 15.67 16.17
CA ALA A 277 0.95 16.31 17.04
C ALA A 277 -0.14 17.03 16.21
N PRO A 278 -1.15 16.32 15.66
CA PRO A 278 -2.17 16.91 14.78
C PRO A 278 -2.88 18.13 15.34
N THR A 279 -3.11 18.17 16.66
CA THR A 279 -3.77 19.31 17.32
C THR A 279 -2.89 20.57 17.36
N LEU A 280 -1.57 20.41 17.48
CA LEU A 280 -0.63 21.54 17.43
C LEU A 280 -0.49 22.05 15.99
N ILE A 281 -0.43 21.13 15.02
CA ILE A 281 -0.42 21.46 13.59
C ILE A 281 -1.69 22.22 13.22
N ARG A 282 -2.86 21.74 13.66
CA ARG A 282 -4.14 22.42 13.46
C ARG A 282 -4.12 23.84 13.99
N ARG A 283 -3.70 24.04 15.23
CA ARG A 283 -3.66 25.36 15.85
C ARG A 283 -2.72 26.31 15.10
N ALA A 284 -1.52 25.85 14.74
CA ALA A 284 -0.59 26.65 13.97
C ALA A 284 -1.13 27.00 12.57
N LEU A 285 -1.92 26.10 11.95
CA LEU A 285 -2.62 26.38 10.70
C LEU A 285 -3.73 27.43 10.87
N GLU A 286 -4.53 27.33 11.94
CA GLU A 286 -5.57 28.32 12.27
C GLU A 286 -4.96 29.71 12.52
N ASP A 287 -3.78 29.76 13.15
CA ASP A 287 -3.00 30.98 13.41
C ASP A 287 -2.21 31.47 12.17
N LEU A 288 -2.21 30.72 11.05
CA LEU A 288 -1.38 30.95 9.85
C LEU A 288 0.13 31.09 10.15
N ASP A 289 0.61 30.41 11.19
CA ASP A 289 1.99 30.48 11.68
C ASP A 289 2.90 29.51 10.88
N VAL A 290 3.38 29.98 9.73
CA VAL A 290 4.22 29.20 8.80
C VAL A 290 5.55 28.79 9.45
N ASP A 291 6.12 29.65 10.29
CA ASP A 291 7.38 29.37 11.00
C ASP A 291 7.25 28.16 11.93
N LYS A 292 6.15 28.05 12.68
CA LYS A 292 5.88 26.83 13.47
C LYS A 292 5.61 25.63 12.59
N LEU A 293 4.79 25.78 11.55
CA LEU A 293 4.42 24.67 10.67
C LEU A 293 5.65 24.04 9.98
N SER A 294 6.64 24.84 9.58
CA SER A 294 7.88 24.35 8.98
C SER A 294 8.74 23.48 9.91
N ARG A 295 8.55 23.59 11.24
CA ARG A 295 9.29 22.81 12.25
C ARG A 295 8.61 21.49 12.62
N TYR A 296 7.42 21.21 12.08
CA TYR A 296 6.60 20.05 12.47
C TYR A 296 6.73 18.83 11.55
N HIS A 297 7.65 18.84 10.58
CA HIS A 297 7.91 17.70 9.68
C HIS A 297 6.63 17.13 9.05
N LEU A 298 5.80 18.01 8.48
CA LEU A 298 4.48 17.68 7.95
C LEU A 298 4.55 16.62 6.83
N GLU A 299 5.68 16.55 6.13
CA GLU A 299 6.03 15.59 5.10
C GLU A 299 6.09 14.14 5.59
N ASP A 300 6.28 13.91 6.90
CA ASP A 300 6.29 12.56 7.46
C ASP A 300 4.89 11.98 7.66
N CYS A 301 3.85 12.79 7.53
CA CYS A 301 2.47 12.30 7.59
C CYS A 301 2.20 11.30 6.47
N ASN A 302 1.80 10.08 6.83
CA ASN A 302 1.45 9.02 5.89
C ASN A 302 -0.03 9.03 5.46
N ALA A 303 -0.77 10.09 5.79
CA ALA A 303 -2.19 10.26 5.48
C ALA A 303 -3.12 9.11 5.95
N CYS A 304 -2.73 8.35 6.98
CA CYS A 304 -3.49 7.18 7.42
C CYS A 304 -4.87 7.46 8.07
N GLY A 305 -5.22 8.71 8.35
CA GLY A 305 -6.54 9.04 8.93
C GLY A 305 -6.78 8.57 10.37
N CYS A 306 -5.82 7.90 11.05
CA CYS A 306 -5.98 7.43 12.43
C CYS A 306 -6.41 8.55 13.39
N CYS A 307 -5.83 9.75 13.22
CA CYS A 307 -6.12 10.92 14.03
C CYS A 307 -7.57 11.43 13.84
N SER A 308 -8.07 11.47 12.60
CA SER A 308 -9.45 11.85 12.30
C SER A 308 -10.43 10.80 12.82
N PHE A 309 -10.15 9.52 12.58
CA PHE A 309 -11.05 8.42 12.97
C PHE A 309 -11.28 8.32 14.49
N ILE A 310 -10.21 8.47 15.28
CA ILE A 310 -10.27 8.35 16.75
C ILE A 310 -10.81 9.62 17.43
N CYS A 311 -10.92 10.74 16.70
CA CYS A 311 -11.31 12.01 17.27
C CYS A 311 -12.79 11.98 17.71
N PRO A 312 -13.09 12.15 19.02
CA PRO A 312 -14.48 12.15 19.49
C PRO A 312 -15.27 13.35 18.96
N ALA A 313 -14.58 14.45 18.64
CA ALA A 313 -15.18 15.66 18.06
C ALA A 313 -15.25 15.61 16.52
N GLN A 314 -14.88 14.49 15.88
CA GLN A 314 -14.90 14.32 14.42
C GLN A 314 -14.17 15.43 13.65
N ILE A 315 -13.06 15.89 14.21
CA ILE A 315 -12.21 16.90 13.55
C ILE A 315 -11.45 16.22 12.41
N PRO A 316 -11.48 16.76 11.18
CA PRO A 316 -10.77 16.24 10.01
C PRO A 316 -9.27 16.57 10.09
N LEU A 317 -8.58 15.91 11.03
CA LEU A 317 -7.18 16.19 11.36
C LEU A 317 -6.22 15.79 10.24
N VAL A 318 -6.49 14.70 9.50
CA VAL A 318 -5.62 14.28 8.39
C VAL A 318 -5.67 15.30 7.25
N GLU A 319 -6.86 15.82 6.94
CA GLU A 319 -7.08 16.88 5.97
C GLU A 319 -6.40 18.17 6.42
N THR A 320 -6.48 18.49 7.72
CA THR A 320 -5.80 19.64 8.32
C THR A 320 -4.28 19.56 8.14
N VAL A 321 -3.67 18.40 8.37
CA VAL A 321 -2.22 18.20 8.16
C VAL A 321 -1.86 18.35 6.67
N ALA A 322 -2.70 17.84 5.77
CA ALA A 322 -2.51 18.01 4.32
C ALA A 322 -2.58 19.49 3.90
N GLN A 323 -3.56 20.24 4.42
CA GLN A 323 -3.69 21.69 4.20
C GLN A 323 -2.47 22.45 4.72
N ALA A 324 -2.00 22.12 5.93
CA ALA A 324 -0.79 22.72 6.49
C ALA A 324 0.44 22.46 5.63
N SER A 325 0.62 21.22 5.15
CA SER A 325 1.72 20.87 4.25
C SER A 325 1.65 21.67 2.94
N ALA A 326 0.45 21.85 2.37
CA ALA A 326 0.26 22.66 1.17
C ALA A 326 0.56 24.15 1.41
N LEU A 327 0.20 24.69 2.58
CA LEU A 327 0.50 26.07 2.95
C LEU A 327 2.00 26.32 3.05
N VAL A 328 2.75 25.46 3.75
CA VAL A 328 4.21 25.59 3.87
C VAL A 328 4.87 25.53 2.48
N LYS A 329 4.45 24.60 1.61
CA LYS A 329 4.97 24.49 0.24
C LYS A 329 4.73 25.76 -0.59
N ARG A 330 3.59 26.43 -0.42
CA ARG A 330 3.28 27.69 -1.12
C ARG A 330 4.07 28.88 -0.55
N GLY A 331 4.21 28.97 0.77
CA GLY A 331 4.96 30.05 1.44
C GLY A 331 6.45 30.03 1.10
N VAL A 332 7.05 28.85 0.92
CA VAL A 332 8.45 28.69 0.50
C VAL A 332 8.69 29.13 -0.95
N SER A 333 7.67 29.21 -1.80
CA SER A 333 7.81 29.72 -3.18
C SER A 333 7.67 31.24 -3.33
N ILE A 334 7.38 31.96 -2.25
CA ILE A 334 7.19 33.43 -2.25
C ILE A 334 8.36 34.16 -1.56
N LEU A 335 9.28 33.42 -0.94
CA LEU A 335 10.57 33.89 -0.41
C LEU A 335 11.70 33.48 -1.35
#